data_AF-A0A4Q2XKA2-F1
#
_entry.id   AF-A0A4Q2XKA2-F1
#
_cell.length_a   1.000
_cell.length_b   1.000
_cell.length_c   1.000
_cell.angle_alpha   90.00
_cell.angle_beta   90.00
_cell.angle_gamma   90.00
#
_symmetry.space_group_name_H-M   'P 1'
#
loop_
_entity.id
_entity.type
_entity.pdbx_description
1 polymer ?
#
loop_
_entity_poly.entity_id
_entity_poly.type
_entity_poly.pdbx_seq_one_letter_code
_entity_poly.pdbx_strand_id
1 'polypeptide(L)'
;MARSFLPVLLLSALTNLAPALSESSEAARKELEAALNAEDDSKAQAGTTRSGRSTQSYLRTLNASLELEDRQQVTSMLDQISNAYNSPAASQALAKLQASLAADVRKQEDDFIAEAAAITKEISETIPKATKITDLDPLLEKIDALSRSRGNRQRSERVSNELENLRRLENFTSSWQDYLQALGTGQRTRANQLLRNLSGNESRLPVPRSLVISMIQEDTPEAAKANEPLPSITELDQIEPTLRKLRAISMNSRNSSSGIYPENLDQAIQSLATLDKTYQDFKAGLPTNLGLILRQDGSHFGNQADPAYTAALRVKLLLLVLPGYLGIPDEAAKPDEDIARYLDRVEKTSAEKGDAATCARVIETWVAFEPGAAGASAARSLLVAFRAGQAQEVAGQAFQAAVSYQNALAAGPSTALAGLIGKRLEEIKRSNPEEYKRASSIPASTRGKGRNDAE
;
A
#
# COMPACT_ATOMS: atom_id res chain seq x y z
N MET A 1 64.92 11.49 -7.22
CA MET A 1 65.58 11.70 -5.91
C MET A 1 65.21 13.08 -5.40
N ALA A 2 64.37 13.16 -4.36
CA ALA A 2 64.34 14.21 -3.34
C ALA A 2 63.06 13.99 -2.53
N ARG A 3 63.24 13.57 -1.28
CA ARG A 3 62.20 13.42 -0.27
C ARG A 3 61.78 14.80 0.21
N SER A 4 60.47 15.02 0.35
CA SER A 4 59.93 16.02 1.27
C SER A 4 58.72 15.41 1.98
N PHE A 5 59.02 14.76 3.09
CA PHE A 5 58.06 14.51 4.17
C PHE A 5 57.69 15.85 4.78
N LEU A 6 56.39 16.17 4.83
CA LEU A 6 55.85 17.23 5.68
C LEU A 6 54.82 16.60 6.63
N PRO A 7 54.80 17.00 7.91
CA PRO A 7 54.20 16.22 8.97
C PRO A 7 52.71 16.55 9.14
N VAL A 8 51.94 15.49 9.32
CA VAL A 8 50.60 15.49 9.88
C VAL A 8 50.72 16.01 11.32
N LEU A 9 50.33 17.27 11.55
CA LEU A 9 50.23 17.89 12.87
C LEU A 9 48.99 18.78 12.88
N LEU A 10 47.87 18.21 13.34
CA LEU A 10 46.80 18.82 14.14
C LEU A 10 45.63 17.81 14.26
N LEU A 11 45.92 16.68 14.88
CA LEU A 11 44.94 15.74 15.45
C LEU A 11 45.03 15.87 16.96
N SER A 12 44.73 17.07 17.46
CA SER A 12 44.69 17.40 18.88
C SER A 12 43.24 17.65 19.26
N ALA A 13 42.56 16.59 19.70
CA ALA A 13 41.46 16.55 20.68
C ALA A 13 40.56 15.31 20.45
N LEU A 14 41.15 14.12 20.48
CA LEU A 14 40.41 12.87 20.74
C LEU A 14 40.81 12.34 22.11
N THR A 15 40.61 13.16 23.13
CA THR A 15 40.42 12.67 24.48
C THR A 15 38.92 12.66 24.73
N ASN A 16 38.26 11.53 24.44
CA ASN A 16 37.02 11.15 25.12
C ASN A 16 37.38 10.87 26.59
N LEU A 17 37.70 11.92 27.33
CA LEU A 17 37.62 11.92 28.79
C LEU A 17 36.13 11.99 29.10
N ALA A 18 35.63 11.06 29.90
CA ALA A 18 34.30 11.15 30.48
C ALA A 18 34.10 12.58 31.02
N PRO A 19 32.97 13.27 30.77
CA PRO A 19 32.71 14.56 31.37
C PRO A 19 32.92 14.46 32.89
N ALA A 20 33.90 15.21 33.38
CA ALA A 20 34.17 15.31 34.80
C ALA A 20 32.89 15.75 35.52
N LEU A 21 32.64 15.17 36.71
CA LEU A 21 31.58 15.62 37.61
C LEU A 21 31.64 17.14 37.75
N SER A 22 30.49 17.81 37.86
CA SER A 22 30.52 19.24 38.16
C SER A 22 31.19 19.48 39.52
N GLU A 23 31.74 20.69 39.70
CA GLU A 23 32.30 21.10 41.00
C GLU A 23 31.29 20.90 42.15
N SER A 24 29.99 21.07 41.85
CA SER A 24 28.88 20.84 42.79
C SER A 24 28.74 19.36 43.17
N SER A 25 28.75 18.46 42.18
CA SER A 25 28.67 17.02 42.42
C SER A 25 29.92 16.46 43.08
N GLU A 26 31.10 17.00 42.76
CA GLU A 26 32.34 16.61 43.45
C GLU A 26 32.34 17.07 44.91
N ALA A 27 31.86 18.28 45.20
CA ALA A 27 31.71 18.78 46.56
C ALA A 27 30.70 17.95 47.37
N ALA A 28 29.52 17.65 46.79
CA ALA A 28 28.51 16.82 47.44
C ALA A 28 29.01 15.39 47.69
N ARG A 29 29.82 14.84 46.79
CA ARG A 29 30.48 13.53 46.97
C ARG A 29 31.46 13.56 48.15
N LYS A 30 32.31 14.58 48.25
CA LYS A 30 33.24 14.74 49.38
C LYS A 30 32.50 14.91 50.71
N GLU A 31 31.36 15.61 50.70
CA GLU A 31 30.50 15.75 51.88
C GLU A 31 29.91 14.39 52.30
N LEU A 32 29.47 13.56 51.34
CA LEU A 32 28.99 12.21 51.62
C LEU A 32 30.11 11.33 52.20
N GLU A 33 31.29 11.33 51.59
CA GLU A 33 32.45 10.58 52.10
C GLU A 33 32.80 10.96 53.54
N ALA A 34 32.82 12.26 53.85
CA ALA A 34 33.08 12.74 55.21
C ALA A 34 31.98 12.29 56.19
N ALA A 35 30.70 12.36 55.80
CA ALA A 35 29.58 11.94 56.64
C ALA A 35 29.58 10.43 56.93
N LEU A 36 29.86 9.59 55.93
CA LEU A 36 29.93 8.14 56.09
C LEU A 36 31.10 7.72 56.98
N ASN A 37 32.28 8.33 56.80
CA ASN A 37 33.44 8.07 57.65
C ASN A 37 33.18 8.49 59.11
N ALA A 38 32.55 9.64 59.34
CA ALA A 38 32.20 10.10 60.69
C ALA A 38 31.18 9.18 61.39
N GLU A 39 30.20 8.63 60.65
CA GLU A 39 29.25 7.66 61.18
C GLU A 39 29.93 6.33 61.53
N ASP A 40 30.86 5.85 60.70
CA ASP A 40 31.66 4.65 60.99
C ASP A 40 32.55 4.82 62.22
N ASP A 41 33.20 5.98 62.37
CA ASP A 41 34.02 6.30 63.55
C ASP A 41 33.15 6.34 64.82
N SER A 42 31.93 6.90 64.72
CA SER A 42 30.96 6.93 65.83
C SER A 42 30.48 5.53 66.21
N LYS A 43 30.20 4.66 65.23
CA LYS A 43 29.83 3.25 65.46
C LYS A 43 30.98 2.46 66.08
N ALA A 44 32.21 2.68 65.62
CA ALA A 44 33.40 2.04 66.17
C ALA A 44 33.65 2.42 67.65
N GLN A 45 33.44 3.69 68.02
CA GLN A 45 33.52 4.16 69.41
C GLN A 45 32.39 3.60 70.29
N ALA A 46 31.21 3.33 69.72
CA ALA A 46 30.06 2.75 70.42
C ALA A 46 30.15 1.23 70.63
N GLY A 47 31.23 0.57 70.18
CA GLY A 47 31.44 -0.87 70.35
C GLY A 47 30.54 -1.76 69.48
N THR A 48 29.77 -1.16 68.56
CA THR A 48 29.03 -1.87 67.52
C THR A 48 29.98 -2.22 66.38
N THR A 49 29.98 -3.50 65.99
CA THR A 49 30.80 -4.20 64.97
C THR A 49 31.54 -3.34 63.92
N ARG A 50 32.82 -3.65 63.67
CA ARG A 50 33.71 -3.05 62.63
C ARG A 50 33.04 -2.83 61.26
N SER A 51 32.47 -1.64 61.01
CA SER A 51 31.86 -1.23 59.73
C SER A 51 32.81 -0.51 58.78
N GLY A 52 33.99 -0.04 59.21
CA GLY A 52 34.93 0.75 58.38
C GLY A 52 35.35 0.14 57.03
N ARG A 53 35.28 -1.20 56.87
CA ARG A 53 35.55 -1.87 55.58
C ARG A 53 34.40 -1.75 54.58
N SER A 54 33.16 -1.50 55.02
CA SER A 54 32.00 -1.35 54.12
C SER A 54 31.93 0.03 53.48
N THR A 55 32.21 1.13 54.19
CA THR A 55 32.21 2.49 53.61
C THR A 55 33.18 2.61 52.44
N GLN A 56 34.43 2.18 52.63
CA GLN A 56 35.44 2.25 51.57
C GLN A 56 35.08 1.40 50.35
N SER A 57 34.39 0.27 50.55
CA SER A 57 33.90 -0.57 49.45
C SER A 57 32.78 0.12 48.67
N TYR A 58 31.80 0.71 49.38
CA TYR A 58 30.71 1.46 48.75
C TYR A 58 31.22 2.67 48.00
N LEU A 59 32.09 3.48 48.61
CA LEU A 59 32.67 4.67 47.97
C LEU A 59 33.55 4.32 46.77
N ARG A 60 34.34 3.25 46.83
CA ARG A 60 35.14 2.81 45.68
C ARG A 60 34.26 2.41 44.51
N THR A 61 33.20 1.67 44.77
CA THR A 61 32.28 1.21 43.72
C THR A 61 31.47 2.38 43.16
N LEU A 62 31.00 3.28 44.04
CA LEU A 62 30.32 4.51 43.64
C LEU A 62 31.21 5.38 42.76
N ASN A 63 32.48 5.56 43.13
CA ASN A 63 33.45 6.32 42.33
C ASN A 63 33.66 5.68 40.96
N ALA A 64 33.87 4.36 40.90
CA ALA A 64 34.01 3.65 39.64
C ALA A 64 32.76 3.80 38.75
N SER A 65 31.55 3.73 39.31
CA SER A 65 30.32 3.89 38.54
C SER A 65 30.03 5.34 38.15
N LEU A 66 30.47 6.32 38.93
CA LEU A 66 30.46 7.74 38.55
C LEU A 66 31.44 7.99 37.39
N GLU A 67 32.63 7.40 37.42
CA GLU A 67 33.63 7.47 36.33
C GLU A 67 33.13 6.79 35.04
N LEU A 68 32.37 5.70 35.17
CA LEU A 68 31.78 4.99 34.02
C LEU A 68 30.45 5.59 33.55
N GLU A 69 29.89 6.56 34.30
CA GLU A 69 28.56 7.17 34.11
C GLU A 69 27.42 6.14 34.05
N ASP A 70 27.54 5.05 34.82
CA ASP A 70 26.48 4.06 34.89
C ASP A 70 25.40 4.52 35.89
N ARG A 71 24.39 5.21 35.36
CA ARG A 71 23.32 5.82 36.14
C ARG A 71 22.53 4.81 36.98
N GLN A 72 22.26 3.61 36.45
CA GLN A 72 21.52 2.59 37.20
C GLN A 72 22.33 2.09 38.39
N GLN A 73 23.62 1.85 38.16
CA GLN A 73 24.52 1.43 39.21
C GLN A 73 24.71 2.52 40.27
N VAL A 74 24.86 3.78 39.86
CA VAL A 74 24.97 4.92 40.78
C VAL A 74 23.71 5.04 41.64
N THR A 75 22.51 5.00 41.05
CA THR A 75 21.26 5.04 41.83
C THR A 75 21.15 3.85 42.78
N SER A 76 21.42 2.62 42.30
CA SER A 76 21.38 1.43 43.15
C SER A 76 22.36 1.50 44.32
N MET A 77 23.55 2.04 44.11
CA MET A 77 24.55 2.23 45.17
C MET A 77 24.14 3.31 46.17
N LEU A 78 23.57 4.42 45.71
CA LEU A 78 23.04 5.43 46.62
C LEU A 78 21.91 4.85 47.49
N ASP A 79 21.02 4.03 46.92
CA ASP A 79 19.98 3.34 47.71
C ASP A 79 20.58 2.35 48.72
N GLN A 80 21.62 1.59 48.33
CA GLN A 80 22.34 0.69 49.26
C GLN A 80 23.00 1.46 50.40
N ILE A 81 23.64 2.59 50.11
CA ILE A 81 24.24 3.48 51.12
C ILE A 81 23.16 4.03 52.04
N SER A 82 22.02 4.48 51.50
CA SER A 82 20.91 4.99 52.30
C SER A 82 20.33 3.95 53.27
N ASN A 83 20.38 2.66 52.92
CA ASN A 83 19.91 1.58 53.79
C ASN A 83 20.93 1.19 54.86
N ALA A 84 22.23 1.39 54.58
CA ALA A 84 23.32 1.03 55.49
C ALA A 84 23.65 2.15 56.51
N TYR A 85 23.37 3.41 56.17
CA TYR A 85 23.69 4.59 56.97
C TYR A 85 22.43 5.39 57.25
N ASN A 86 22.13 5.60 58.54
CA ASN A 86 20.89 6.20 59.00
C ASN A 86 21.11 7.53 59.75
N SER A 87 22.35 8.04 59.80
CA SER A 87 22.58 9.33 60.45
C SER A 87 21.94 10.47 59.67
N PRO A 88 21.42 11.52 60.35
CA PRO A 88 20.90 12.70 59.67
C PRO A 88 21.91 13.36 58.73
N ALA A 89 23.21 13.33 59.10
CA ALA A 89 24.29 13.86 58.29
C ALA A 89 24.51 13.07 57.00
N ALA A 90 24.54 11.73 57.06
CA ALA A 90 24.67 10.88 55.88
C ALA A 90 23.46 11.03 54.95
N SER A 91 22.24 11.05 55.49
CA SER A 91 21.02 11.26 54.70
C SER A 91 21.01 12.63 54.01
N GLN A 92 21.45 13.70 54.69
CA GLN A 92 21.54 15.03 54.10
C GLN A 92 22.59 15.09 52.98
N ALA A 93 23.77 14.51 53.20
CA ALA A 93 24.84 14.48 52.19
C ALA A 93 24.45 13.63 50.97
N LEU A 94 23.75 12.51 51.19
CA LEU A 94 23.22 11.67 50.12
C LEU A 94 22.17 12.39 49.29
N ALA A 95 21.22 13.08 49.92
CA ALA A 95 20.23 13.89 49.23
C ALA A 95 20.87 15.03 48.41
N LYS A 96 21.92 15.67 48.95
CA LYS A 96 22.70 16.67 48.21
C LYS A 96 23.39 16.08 46.99
N LEU A 97 24.01 14.90 47.12
CA LEU A 97 24.66 14.23 45.99
C LEU A 97 23.64 13.84 44.92
N GLN A 98 22.51 13.23 45.29
CA GLN A 98 21.41 12.91 44.38
C GLN A 98 20.90 14.15 43.64
N ALA A 99 20.67 15.26 44.35
CA ALA A 99 20.21 16.51 43.75
C ALA A 99 21.24 17.10 42.78
N SER A 100 22.54 17.07 43.13
CA SER A 100 23.61 17.56 42.27
C SER A 100 23.75 16.73 40.99
N LEU A 101 23.69 15.40 41.10
CA LEU A 101 23.76 14.51 39.95
C LEU A 101 22.54 14.69 39.03
N ALA A 102 21.35 14.88 39.59
CA ALA A 102 20.16 15.18 38.80
C ALA A 102 20.28 16.53 38.06
N ALA A 103 20.91 17.54 38.68
CA ALA A 103 21.18 18.83 38.05
C ALA A 103 22.21 18.71 36.91
N ASP A 104 23.29 17.94 37.11
CA ASP A 104 24.31 17.66 36.09
C ASP A 104 23.70 16.96 34.89
N VAL A 105 22.85 15.95 35.12
CA VAL A 105 22.13 15.25 34.05
C VAL A 105 21.24 16.21 33.26
N ARG A 106 20.46 17.05 33.95
CA ARG A 106 19.60 18.04 33.27
C ARG A 106 20.41 19.02 32.45
N LYS A 107 21.51 19.52 32.99
CA LYS A 107 22.42 20.43 32.28
C LYS A 107 22.98 19.78 31.02
N GLN A 108 23.48 18.54 31.10
CA GLN A 108 23.96 17.78 29.94
C GLN A 108 22.85 17.50 28.90
N GLU A 109 21.60 17.36 29.34
CA GLU A 109 20.46 17.22 28.43
C GLU A 109 20.13 18.55 27.75
N ASP A 110 20.11 19.65 28.49
CA ASP A 110 19.82 20.97 27.96
C ASP A 110 20.95 21.46 27.03
N ASP A 111 22.22 21.20 27.35
CA ASP A 111 23.38 21.49 26.50
C ASP A 111 23.28 20.71 25.17
N PHE A 112 22.95 19.42 25.23
CA PHE A 112 22.73 18.61 24.02
C PHE A 112 21.58 19.14 23.16
N ILE A 113 20.45 19.50 23.78
CA ILE A 113 19.29 20.05 23.07
C ILE A 113 19.66 21.40 22.42
N ALA A 114 20.45 22.23 23.12
CA ALA A 114 20.93 23.50 22.58
C ALA A 114 21.85 23.29 21.37
N GLU A 115 22.77 22.32 21.42
CA GLU A 115 23.63 21.95 20.29
C GLU A 115 22.81 21.42 19.10
N ALA A 116 21.83 20.55 19.34
CA ALA A 116 20.94 20.03 18.29
C ALA A 116 20.11 21.15 17.63
N ALA A 117 19.62 22.10 18.42
CA ALA A 117 18.90 23.27 17.91
C ALA A 117 19.83 24.19 17.10
N ALA A 118 21.08 24.36 17.51
CA ALA A 118 22.07 25.12 16.77
C ALA A 118 22.37 24.49 15.40
N ILE A 119 22.55 23.16 15.34
CA ILE A 119 22.71 22.43 14.08
C ILE A 119 21.49 22.58 13.19
N THR A 120 20.27 22.43 13.75
CA THR A 120 19.02 22.62 12.99
C THR A 120 18.97 24.00 12.34
N LYS A 121 19.35 25.04 13.09
CA LYS A 121 19.44 26.41 12.58
C LYS A 121 20.48 26.52 11.47
N GLU A 122 21.68 25.99 11.68
CA GLU A 122 22.77 26.01 10.68
C GLU A 122 22.34 25.32 9.37
N ILE A 123 21.64 24.19 9.44
CA ILE A 123 21.08 23.49 8.28
C ILE A 123 20.10 24.38 7.52
N SER A 124 19.14 25.01 8.24
CA SER A 124 18.14 25.87 7.61
C SER A 124 18.72 27.10 6.91
N GLU A 125 19.87 27.61 7.37
CA GLU A 125 20.58 28.73 6.75
C GLU A 125 21.52 28.31 5.61
N THR A 126 22.07 27.10 5.67
CA THR A 126 23.09 26.60 4.72
C THR A 126 22.46 25.96 3.49
N ILE A 127 21.40 25.15 3.68
CA ILE A 127 20.75 24.41 2.58
C ILE A 127 20.30 25.32 1.42
N PRO A 128 19.63 26.47 1.66
CA PRO A 128 19.22 27.36 0.56
C PRO A 128 20.38 28.00 -0.21
N LYS A 129 21.59 28.02 0.37
CA LYS A 129 22.80 28.63 -0.22
C LYS A 129 23.76 27.61 -0.82
N ALA A 130 23.55 26.32 -0.54
CA ALA A 130 24.42 25.25 -0.99
C ALA A 130 24.31 25.08 -2.51
N THR A 131 25.46 25.10 -3.19
CA THR A 131 25.55 24.93 -4.65
C THR A 131 26.32 23.68 -5.05
N LYS A 132 27.07 23.10 -4.12
CA LYS A 132 27.84 21.87 -4.30
C LYS A 132 27.49 20.89 -3.18
N ILE A 133 27.62 19.60 -3.48
CA ILE A 133 27.43 18.52 -2.50
C ILE A 133 28.33 18.70 -1.26
N THR A 134 29.57 19.16 -1.47
CA THR A 134 30.58 19.34 -0.43
C THR A 134 30.25 20.47 0.55
N ASP A 135 29.32 21.36 0.19
CA ASP A 135 28.90 22.46 1.07
C ASP A 135 28.13 21.92 2.30
N LEU A 136 27.63 20.68 2.22
CA LEU A 136 26.82 20.05 3.26
C LEU A 136 27.57 18.99 4.10
N ASP A 137 28.76 18.55 3.66
CA ASP A 137 29.56 17.55 4.39
C ASP A 137 29.86 17.97 5.85
N PRO A 138 30.25 19.23 6.14
CA PRO A 138 30.51 19.65 7.51
C PRO A 138 29.27 19.56 8.43
N LEU A 139 28.06 19.70 7.89
CA LEU A 139 26.83 19.56 8.66
C LEU A 139 26.55 18.10 8.99
N LEU A 140 26.77 17.19 8.04
CA LEU A 140 26.62 15.75 8.27
C LEU A 140 27.64 15.25 9.31
N GLU A 141 28.89 15.72 9.25
CA GLU A 141 29.90 15.41 10.26
C GLU A 141 29.50 15.89 11.66
N LYS A 142 28.93 17.11 11.78
CA LYS A 142 28.41 17.63 13.06
C LYS A 142 27.24 16.79 13.59
N ILE A 143 26.30 16.39 12.73
CA ILE A 143 25.16 15.55 13.12
C ILE A 143 25.64 14.18 13.62
N ASP A 144 26.56 13.53 12.89
CA ASP A 144 27.12 12.24 13.26
C ASP A 144 27.94 12.33 14.57
N ALA A 145 28.77 13.36 14.72
CA ALA A 145 29.54 13.60 15.94
C ALA A 145 28.63 13.78 17.17
N LEU A 146 27.58 14.61 17.05
CA LEU A 146 26.62 14.84 18.13
C LEU A 146 25.77 13.58 18.43
N SER A 147 25.42 12.81 17.41
CA SER A 147 24.67 11.56 17.58
C SER A 147 25.52 10.47 18.26
N ARG A 148 26.82 10.43 18.00
CA ARG A 148 27.77 9.49 18.62
C ARG A 148 28.16 9.89 20.04
N SER A 149 28.23 11.19 20.35
CA SER A 149 28.56 11.67 21.70
C SER A 149 27.54 11.19 22.74
N ARG A 150 26.28 10.99 22.35
CA ARG A 150 25.24 10.33 23.15
C ARG A 150 25.18 8.83 22.84
N GLY A 151 26.00 8.03 23.52
CA GLY A 151 25.91 6.55 23.47
C GLY A 151 24.53 5.97 23.83
N ASN A 152 24.34 4.66 23.66
CA ASN A 152 23.07 3.93 23.80
C ASN A 152 22.52 3.78 25.26
N ARG A 153 22.99 4.62 26.19
CA ARG A 153 22.64 4.55 27.63
C ARG A 153 21.29 5.23 27.88
N GLN A 154 20.54 4.79 28.91
CA GLN A 154 19.20 5.28 29.26
C GLN A 154 19.01 6.78 29.00
N ARG A 155 18.21 7.09 27.98
CA ARG A 155 17.96 8.45 27.50
C ARG A 155 16.61 8.95 28.02
N SER A 156 16.52 10.23 28.34
CA SER A 156 15.22 10.86 28.56
C SER A 156 14.44 10.92 27.25
N GLU A 157 13.12 11.04 27.34
CA GLU A 157 12.25 11.21 26.17
C GLU A 157 12.63 12.46 25.37
N ARG A 158 13.01 13.55 26.06
CA ARG A 158 13.48 14.80 25.44
C ARG A 158 14.67 14.57 24.52
N VAL A 159 15.72 13.90 25.01
CA VAL A 159 16.92 13.59 24.21
C VAL A 159 16.60 12.61 23.09
N SER A 160 15.71 11.64 23.33
CA SER A 160 15.32 10.67 22.31
C SER A 160 14.60 11.34 21.14
N ASN A 161 13.70 12.28 21.42
CA ASN A 161 13.02 13.07 20.41
C ASN A 161 14.01 13.92 19.59
N GLU A 162 15.00 14.53 20.23
CA GLU A 162 16.01 15.31 19.51
C GLU A 162 16.96 14.45 18.67
N LEU A 163 17.31 13.24 19.13
CA LEU A 163 18.09 12.31 18.30
C LEU A 163 17.30 11.82 17.08
N GLU A 164 15.99 11.62 17.23
CA GLU A 164 15.12 11.31 16.10
C GLU A 164 15.04 12.48 15.12
N ASN A 165 14.96 13.72 15.64
CA ASN A 165 15.03 14.93 14.84
C ASN A 165 16.37 15.04 14.08
N LEU A 166 17.50 14.80 14.74
CA LEU A 166 18.82 14.79 14.10
C LEU A 166 18.92 13.75 12.96
N ARG A 167 18.36 12.55 13.12
CA ARG A 167 18.31 11.55 12.04
C ARG A 167 17.46 12.00 10.86
N ARG A 168 16.34 12.69 11.11
CA ARG A 168 15.52 13.28 10.03
C ARG A 168 16.32 14.36 9.30
N LEU A 169 17.03 15.21 10.04
CA LEU A 169 17.91 16.24 9.47
C LEU A 169 19.06 15.64 8.65
N GLU A 170 19.65 14.54 9.10
CA GLU A 170 20.68 13.79 8.35
C GLU A 170 20.13 13.27 7.02
N ASN A 171 18.96 12.61 7.05
CA ASN A 171 18.29 12.10 5.85
C ASN A 171 17.90 13.22 4.89
N PHE A 172 17.37 14.33 5.42
CA PHE A 172 17.01 15.51 4.65
C PHE A 172 18.24 16.11 3.96
N THR A 173 19.33 16.31 4.71
CA THR A 173 20.58 16.91 4.22
C THR A 173 21.21 16.02 3.15
N SER A 174 21.23 14.69 3.36
CA SER A 174 21.73 13.71 2.38
C SER A 174 20.89 13.72 1.09
N SER A 175 19.55 13.75 1.22
CA SER A 175 18.65 13.85 0.07
C SER A 175 18.84 15.16 -0.70
N TRP A 176 19.24 16.23 -0.01
CA TRP A 176 19.61 17.49 -0.63
C TRP A 176 20.95 17.41 -1.38
N GLN A 177 21.94 16.66 -0.86
CA GLN A 177 23.17 16.36 -1.61
C GLN A 177 22.86 15.58 -2.90
N ASP A 178 21.97 14.59 -2.84
CA ASP A 178 21.52 13.85 -4.02
C ASP A 178 20.85 14.78 -5.05
N TYR A 179 20.05 15.75 -4.58
CA TYR A 179 19.46 16.79 -5.42
C TYR A 179 20.53 17.65 -6.11
N LEU A 180 21.50 18.16 -5.37
CA LEU A 180 22.60 18.97 -5.91
C LEU A 180 23.47 18.17 -6.89
N GLN A 181 23.70 16.88 -6.63
CA GLN A 181 24.40 15.98 -7.53
C GLN A 181 23.63 15.77 -8.84
N ALA A 182 22.33 15.51 -8.75
CA ALA A 182 21.47 15.36 -9.93
C ALA A 182 21.44 16.66 -10.75
N LEU A 183 21.37 17.82 -10.09
CA LEU A 183 21.43 19.12 -10.74
C LEU A 183 22.79 19.34 -11.43
N GLY A 184 23.90 19.07 -10.75
CA GLY A 184 25.26 19.25 -11.28
C GLY A 184 25.61 18.31 -12.44
N THR A 185 24.93 17.16 -12.55
CA THR A 185 25.08 16.21 -13.67
C THR A 185 24.08 16.44 -14.81
N GLY A 186 23.26 17.50 -14.74
CA GLY A 186 22.24 17.83 -15.73
C GLY A 186 20.99 16.96 -15.68
N GLN A 187 20.83 16.10 -14.67
CA GLN A 187 19.66 15.24 -14.47
C GLN A 187 18.50 16.01 -13.81
N ARG A 188 18.05 17.11 -14.44
CA ARG A 188 17.03 18.02 -13.88
C ARG A 188 15.74 17.33 -13.44
N THR A 189 15.27 16.34 -14.19
CA THR A 189 14.05 15.60 -13.84
C THR A 189 14.21 14.80 -12.55
N ARG A 190 15.38 14.19 -12.32
CA ARG A 190 15.72 13.50 -11.08
C ARG A 190 15.86 14.48 -9.91
N ALA A 191 16.48 15.64 -10.16
CA ALA A 191 16.57 16.71 -9.17
C ALA A 191 15.17 17.15 -8.68
N ASN A 192 14.23 17.39 -9.60
CA ASN A 192 12.85 17.74 -9.28
C ASN A 192 12.09 16.64 -8.53
N GLN A 193 12.32 15.36 -8.85
CA GLN A 193 11.76 14.25 -8.08
C GLN A 193 12.24 14.25 -6.63
N LEU A 194 13.55 14.43 -6.43
CA LEU A 194 14.15 14.47 -5.09
C LEU A 194 13.54 15.61 -4.27
N LEU A 195 13.37 16.80 -4.86
CA LEU A 195 12.67 17.92 -4.22
C LEU A 195 11.20 17.60 -3.89
N ARG A 196 10.46 16.92 -4.79
CA ARG A 196 9.07 16.51 -4.53
C ARG A 196 8.97 15.51 -3.39
N ASN A 197 9.84 14.51 -3.37
CA ASN A 197 9.91 13.52 -2.30
C ASN A 197 10.24 14.17 -0.95
N LEU A 198 11.20 15.11 -0.95
CA LEU A 198 11.51 15.94 0.21
C LEU A 198 10.27 16.72 0.69
N SER A 199 9.51 17.32 -0.23
CA SER A 199 8.31 18.10 0.12
C SER A 199 7.12 17.27 0.64
N GLY A 200 7.08 15.97 0.33
CA GLY A 200 5.94 15.09 0.62
C GLY A 200 6.07 14.25 1.88
N ASN A 201 7.30 13.94 2.31
CA ASN A 201 7.54 12.97 3.37
C ASN A 201 7.79 13.56 4.77
N GLU A 202 8.04 14.86 4.92
CA GLU A 202 8.47 15.42 6.20
C GLU A 202 7.53 16.48 6.77
N SER A 203 6.86 16.14 7.88
CA SER A 203 5.95 17.03 8.62
C SER A 203 6.65 18.24 9.27
N ARG A 204 7.98 18.29 9.28
CA ARG A 204 8.81 19.39 9.81
C ARG A 204 10.10 19.51 9.00
N LEU A 205 10.00 20.19 7.86
CA LEU A 205 11.17 20.50 7.04
C LEU A 205 12.06 21.54 7.74
N PRO A 206 13.40 21.41 7.66
CA PRO A 206 14.31 22.46 8.16
C PRO A 206 14.25 23.73 7.31
N VAL A 207 13.70 23.66 6.09
CA VAL A 207 13.49 24.80 5.20
C VAL A 207 12.00 25.04 4.92
N PRO A 208 11.58 26.28 4.62
CA PRO A 208 10.19 26.54 4.28
C PRO A 208 9.75 25.74 3.05
N ARG A 209 8.60 25.07 3.13
CA ARG A 209 8.02 24.30 2.01
C ARG A 209 7.86 25.15 0.74
N SER A 210 7.55 26.44 0.90
CA SER A 210 7.45 27.39 -0.21
C SER A 210 8.74 27.53 -1.01
N LEU A 211 9.92 27.45 -0.36
CA LEU A 211 11.22 27.49 -1.02
C LEU A 211 11.47 26.22 -1.84
N VAL A 212 11.11 25.06 -1.31
CA VAL A 212 11.20 23.78 -2.03
C VAL A 212 10.26 23.79 -3.25
N ILE A 213 9.06 24.34 -3.10
CA ILE A 213 8.08 24.47 -4.19
C ILE A 213 8.56 25.45 -5.26
N SER A 214 9.15 26.59 -4.90
CA SER A 214 9.64 27.56 -5.88
C SER A 214 10.79 26.99 -6.71
N MET A 215 11.68 26.20 -6.10
CA MET A 215 12.75 25.50 -6.83
C MET A 215 12.20 24.46 -7.82
N ILE A 216 11.14 23.72 -7.44
CA ILE A 216 10.44 22.81 -8.36
C ILE A 216 9.86 23.58 -9.55
N GLN A 217 9.32 24.79 -9.34
CA GLN A 217 8.68 25.58 -10.39
C GLN A 217 9.68 26.24 -11.35
N GLU A 218 10.82 26.75 -10.85
CA GLU A 218 11.86 27.38 -11.68
C GLU A 218 12.60 26.39 -12.58
N ASP A 219 12.78 25.14 -12.14
CA ASP A 219 13.49 24.10 -12.89
C ASP A 219 12.60 23.16 -13.69
N THR A 220 11.30 23.46 -13.80
CA THR A 220 10.42 22.77 -14.75
C THR A 220 10.63 23.42 -16.13
N PRO A 221 11.28 22.76 -17.11
CA PRO A 221 11.20 23.25 -18.48
C PRO A 221 9.71 23.30 -18.84
N GLU A 222 9.29 24.46 -19.35
CA GLU A 222 7.96 24.76 -19.88
C GLU A 222 7.28 23.46 -20.30
N ALA A 223 6.27 23.05 -19.52
CA ALA A 223 5.59 21.76 -19.62
C ALA A 223 4.85 21.66 -20.96
N ALA A 224 5.61 21.50 -22.03
CA ALA A 224 5.15 21.15 -23.34
C ALA A 224 4.83 19.65 -23.32
N LYS A 225 3.52 19.36 -23.32
CA LYS A 225 2.89 18.13 -23.83
C LYS A 225 2.83 16.90 -22.89
N ALA A 226 2.49 17.06 -21.62
CA ALA A 226 1.98 15.94 -20.80
C ALA A 226 0.44 15.86 -20.73
N ASN A 227 -0.27 16.86 -21.27
CA ASN A 227 -1.72 16.84 -21.43
C ASN A 227 -2.11 16.67 -22.91
N GLU A 228 -1.55 15.67 -23.59
CA GLU A 228 -2.19 15.22 -24.83
C GLU A 228 -3.43 14.44 -24.39
N PRO A 229 -4.66 14.90 -24.71
CA PRO A 229 -5.87 14.16 -24.35
C PRO A 229 -5.74 12.74 -24.92
N LEU A 230 -6.13 11.74 -24.12
CA LEU A 230 -6.17 10.35 -24.59
C LEU A 230 -6.84 10.34 -25.97
N PRO A 231 -6.21 9.69 -26.98
CA PRO A 231 -6.75 9.67 -28.33
C PRO A 231 -8.21 9.21 -28.30
N SER A 232 -9.11 10.02 -28.88
CA SER A 232 -10.52 9.64 -29.02
C SER A 232 -10.59 8.51 -30.05
N ILE A 233 -10.84 7.28 -29.56
CA ILE A 233 -11.03 6.10 -30.40
C ILE A 233 -12.52 5.87 -30.57
N THR A 234 -12.98 5.80 -31.80
CA THR A 234 -14.40 5.50 -32.10
C THR A 234 -14.56 4.20 -32.88
N GLU A 235 -13.53 3.74 -33.61
CA GLU A 235 -13.60 2.54 -34.46
C GLU A 235 -12.69 1.40 -33.98
N LEU A 236 -13.08 0.15 -34.25
CA LEU A 236 -12.32 -1.06 -33.84
C LEU A 236 -10.94 -1.15 -34.52
N ASP A 237 -10.83 -0.76 -35.79
CA ASP A 237 -9.55 -0.75 -36.52
C ASP A 237 -8.54 0.27 -35.96
N GLN A 238 -8.99 1.23 -35.16
CA GLN A 238 -8.12 2.22 -34.52
C GLN A 238 -7.51 1.70 -33.20
N ILE A 239 -7.93 0.54 -32.69
CA ILE A 239 -7.46 0.00 -31.41
C ILE A 239 -5.96 -0.29 -31.47
N GLU A 240 -5.48 -1.03 -32.48
CA GLU A 240 -4.06 -1.40 -32.58
C GLU A 240 -3.14 -0.17 -32.74
N PRO A 241 -3.38 0.77 -33.70
CA PRO A 241 -2.60 2.00 -33.80
C PRO A 241 -2.57 2.79 -32.49
N THR A 242 -3.69 2.80 -31.76
CA THR A 242 -3.79 3.51 -30.49
C THR A 242 -3.05 2.81 -29.36
N LEU A 243 -3.14 1.48 -29.27
CA LEU A 243 -2.35 0.69 -28.33
C LEU A 243 -0.86 0.90 -28.53
N ARG A 244 -0.38 0.97 -29.77
CA ARG A 244 1.03 1.29 -30.07
C ARG A 244 1.41 2.68 -29.53
N LYS A 245 0.56 3.69 -29.74
CA LYS A 245 0.77 5.04 -29.19
C LYS A 245 0.76 5.06 -27.67
N LEU A 246 -0.24 4.42 -27.03
CA LEU A 246 -0.36 4.38 -25.57
C LEU A 246 0.79 3.61 -24.92
N ARG A 247 1.27 2.52 -25.52
CA ARG A 247 2.47 1.80 -25.06
C ARG A 247 3.72 2.65 -25.20
N ALA A 248 3.87 3.41 -26.29
CA ALA A 248 4.98 4.34 -26.46
C ALA A 248 4.94 5.46 -25.40
N ILE A 249 3.75 6.01 -25.11
CA ILE A 249 3.55 6.95 -24.01
C ILE A 249 3.91 6.30 -22.67
N SER A 250 3.43 5.10 -22.37
CA SER A 250 3.74 4.37 -21.13
C SER A 250 5.25 4.10 -20.98
N MET A 251 5.94 3.67 -22.05
CA MET A 251 7.39 3.45 -22.04
C MET A 251 8.17 4.76 -21.83
N ASN A 252 7.76 5.84 -22.51
CA ASN A 252 8.37 7.15 -22.35
C ASN A 252 8.09 7.74 -20.96
N SER A 253 6.91 7.49 -20.40
CA SER A 253 6.50 7.91 -19.05
C SER A 253 7.18 7.09 -17.95
N ARG A 254 7.46 5.79 -18.16
CA ARG A 254 8.27 4.98 -17.24
C ARG A 254 9.72 5.44 -17.17
N ASN A 255 10.22 5.96 -18.29
CA ASN A 255 11.54 6.58 -18.38
C ASN A 255 11.53 8.07 -17.99
N SER A 256 10.35 8.68 -17.86
CA SER A 256 10.16 10.07 -17.43
C SER A 256 9.88 10.12 -15.94
N SER A 257 10.79 10.74 -15.21
CA SER A 257 10.74 10.90 -13.76
C SER A 257 9.59 11.81 -13.26
N SER A 258 8.66 12.24 -14.10
CA SER A 258 7.58 13.14 -13.68
C SER A 258 6.49 12.46 -12.84
N GLY A 259 6.37 11.12 -12.84
CA GLY A 259 5.41 10.40 -11.98
C GLY A 259 3.93 10.75 -12.21
N ILE A 260 3.63 11.64 -13.16
CA ILE A 260 2.27 11.95 -13.61
C ILE A 260 1.90 10.85 -14.60
N TYR A 261 1.61 9.67 -14.06
CA TYR A 261 0.89 8.67 -14.81
C TYR A 261 -0.52 9.20 -15.03
N PRO A 262 -1.06 9.22 -16.26
CA PRO A 262 -2.50 9.33 -16.42
C PRO A 262 -3.08 8.20 -15.58
N GLU A 263 -3.92 8.53 -14.61
CA GLU A 263 -4.32 7.66 -13.49
C GLU A 263 -4.89 6.30 -13.96
N ASN A 264 -5.27 6.20 -15.24
CA ASN A 264 -5.87 5.03 -15.87
C ASN A 264 -5.13 4.54 -17.13
N LEU A 265 -3.88 4.94 -17.39
CA LEU A 265 -3.17 4.59 -18.65
C LEU A 265 -2.95 3.08 -18.79
N ASP A 266 -2.44 2.43 -17.74
CA ASP A 266 -2.18 0.98 -17.78
C ASP A 266 -3.50 0.19 -17.86
N GLN A 267 -4.55 0.66 -17.18
CA GLN A 267 -5.90 0.10 -17.30
C GLN A 267 -6.46 0.27 -18.71
N ALA A 268 -6.32 1.44 -19.33
CA ALA A 268 -6.73 1.69 -20.70
C ALA A 268 -5.96 0.80 -21.70
N ILE A 269 -4.66 0.60 -21.49
CA ILE A 269 -3.84 -0.31 -22.30
C ILE A 269 -4.34 -1.75 -22.15
N GLN A 270 -4.63 -2.21 -20.93
CA GLN A 270 -5.13 -3.57 -20.69
C GLN A 270 -6.52 -3.77 -21.31
N SER A 271 -7.46 -2.85 -21.08
CA SER A 271 -8.82 -2.90 -21.66
C SER A 271 -8.78 -2.92 -23.19
N LEU A 272 -8.00 -2.03 -23.81
CA LEU A 272 -7.86 -2.00 -25.27
C LEU A 272 -7.13 -3.23 -25.80
N ALA A 273 -6.13 -3.78 -25.09
CA ALA A 273 -5.42 -4.98 -25.52
C ALA A 273 -6.33 -6.23 -25.52
N THR A 274 -7.25 -6.33 -24.54
CA THR A 274 -8.26 -7.39 -24.53
C THR A 274 -9.22 -7.24 -25.70
N LEU A 275 -9.70 -6.03 -25.98
CA LEU A 275 -10.57 -5.75 -27.13
C LEU A 275 -9.86 -6.02 -28.47
N ASP A 276 -8.60 -5.61 -28.61
CA ASP A 276 -7.78 -5.85 -29.81
C ASP A 276 -7.63 -7.34 -30.05
N LYS A 277 -7.23 -8.11 -29.02
CA LYS A 277 -7.07 -9.56 -29.14
C LYS A 277 -8.34 -10.22 -29.65
N THR A 278 -9.49 -9.91 -29.05
CA THR A 278 -10.76 -10.51 -29.49
C THR A 278 -11.18 -10.04 -30.89
N TYR A 279 -10.87 -8.80 -31.26
CA TYR A 279 -11.11 -8.30 -32.61
C TYR A 279 -10.21 -9.00 -33.65
N GLN A 280 -8.94 -9.26 -33.34
CA GLN A 280 -8.03 -10.02 -34.22
C GLN A 280 -8.45 -11.49 -34.32
N ASP A 281 -8.85 -12.11 -33.21
CA ASP A 281 -9.39 -13.48 -33.21
C ASP A 281 -10.62 -13.57 -34.12
N PHE A 282 -11.53 -12.59 -34.04
CA PHE A 282 -12.68 -12.49 -34.95
C PHE A 282 -12.26 -12.34 -36.42
N LYS A 283 -11.35 -11.42 -36.74
CA LYS A 283 -10.85 -11.21 -38.11
C LYS A 283 -10.17 -12.45 -38.68
N ALA A 284 -9.53 -13.25 -37.81
CA ALA A 284 -8.90 -14.51 -38.16
C ALA A 284 -9.89 -15.69 -38.28
N GLY A 285 -11.18 -15.48 -37.99
CA GLY A 285 -12.20 -16.52 -37.99
C GLY A 285 -12.08 -17.51 -36.83
N LEU A 286 -11.39 -17.12 -35.75
CA LEU A 286 -11.20 -17.96 -34.56
C LEU A 286 -12.38 -17.82 -33.58
N PRO A 287 -12.66 -18.83 -32.75
CA PRO A 287 -13.67 -18.74 -31.70
C PRO A 287 -13.37 -17.60 -30.72
N THR A 288 -14.27 -16.61 -30.64
CA THR A 288 -14.13 -15.47 -29.74
C THR A 288 -14.68 -15.80 -28.35
N ASN A 289 -13.88 -15.56 -27.30
CA ASN A 289 -14.31 -15.79 -25.92
C ASN A 289 -15.08 -14.57 -25.38
N LEU A 290 -16.41 -14.66 -25.32
CA LEU A 290 -17.26 -13.61 -24.74
C LEU A 290 -16.89 -13.31 -23.28
N GLY A 291 -16.43 -14.30 -22.51
CA GLY A 291 -16.02 -14.10 -21.12
C GLY A 291 -14.92 -13.05 -20.97
N LEU A 292 -14.04 -12.88 -21.96
CA LEU A 292 -13.00 -11.83 -21.94
C LEU A 292 -13.56 -10.43 -22.22
N ILE A 293 -14.65 -10.34 -22.98
CA ILE A 293 -15.33 -9.08 -23.29
C ILE A 293 -16.27 -8.68 -22.13
N LEU A 294 -16.86 -9.68 -21.45
CA LEU A 294 -17.87 -9.54 -20.41
C LEU A 294 -17.31 -9.48 -18.98
N ARG A 295 -16.10 -10.03 -18.72
CA ARG A 295 -15.43 -9.90 -17.42
C ARG A 295 -14.93 -8.48 -17.23
N GLN A 296 -15.78 -7.65 -16.65
CA GLN A 296 -15.35 -6.52 -15.85
C GLN A 296 -15.15 -7.05 -14.43
N ASP A 297 -13.93 -7.45 -14.09
CA ASP A 297 -13.63 -8.08 -12.80
C ASP A 297 -14.04 -7.17 -11.64
N GLY A 298 -15.18 -7.46 -11.03
CA GLY A 298 -15.72 -6.81 -9.84
C GLY A 298 -14.94 -7.12 -8.55
N SER A 299 -13.63 -7.33 -8.61
CA SER A 299 -12.82 -7.69 -7.43
C SER A 299 -11.61 -6.80 -7.17
N HIS A 300 -11.25 -5.88 -8.06
CA HIS A 300 -10.16 -4.94 -7.80
C HIS A 300 -10.60 -3.52 -8.21
N PHE A 301 -10.65 -2.62 -7.23
CA PHE A 301 -10.91 -1.17 -7.33
C PHE A 301 -12.37 -0.72 -7.36
N GLY A 302 -12.86 -0.35 -6.17
CA GLY A 302 -13.86 0.72 -6.10
C GLY A 302 -13.33 1.99 -6.76
N ASN A 303 -14.21 2.68 -7.48
CA ASN A 303 -14.16 4.10 -7.83
C ASN A 303 -13.27 4.62 -8.99
N GLN A 304 -12.73 3.82 -9.91
CA GLN A 304 -12.15 4.39 -11.14
C GLN A 304 -12.86 3.92 -12.41
N ALA A 305 -13.51 4.88 -13.07
CA ALA A 305 -14.36 4.69 -14.25
C ALA A 305 -13.53 4.16 -15.43
N ASP A 306 -13.95 3.02 -15.98
CA ASP A 306 -13.53 2.55 -17.31
C ASP A 306 -13.73 3.72 -18.30
N PRO A 307 -12.72 4.11 -19.11
CA PRO A 307 -12.85 5.28 -19.97
C PRO A 307 -14.05 5.12 -20.92
N ALA A 308 -14.92 6.13 -21.03
CA ALA A 308 -16.20 6.01 -21.76
C ALA A 308 -16.09 5.46 -23.21
N TYR A 309 -14.94 5.64 -23.87
CA TYR A 309 -14.70 5.09 -25.21
C TYR A 309 -14.52 3.56 -25.23
N THR A 310 -14.01 2.92 -24.17
CA THR A 310 -13.86 1.45 -24.12
C THR A 310 -15.21 0.76 -24.08
N ALA A 311 -16.20 1.36 -23.41
CA ALA A 311 -17.58 0.87 -23.38
C ALA A 311 -18.22 0.89 -24.78
N ALA A 312 -18.06 1.98 -25.53
CA ALA A 312 -18.60 2.10 -26.89
C ALA A 312 -17.96 1.08 -27.85
N LEU A 313 -16.63 0.91 -27.79
CA LEU A 313 -15.91 -0.08 -28.60
C LEU A 313 -16.32 -1.51 -28.22
N ARG A 314 -16.54 -1.78 -26.93
CA ARG A 314 -17.02 -3.08 -26.44
C ARG A 314 -18.37 -3.43 -27.04
N VAL A 315 -19.32 -2.49 -27.07
CA VAL A 315 -20.64 -2.70 -27.71
C VAL A 315 -20.50 -3.01 -29.20
N LYS A 316 -19.68 -2.24 -29.93
CA LYS A 316 -19.40 -2.48 -31.35
C LYS A 316 -18.83 -3.88 -31.60
N LEU A 317 -17.84 -4.29 -30.78
CA LEU A 317 -17.24 -5.60 -30.89
C LEU A 317 -18.24 -6.71 -30.57
N LEU A 318 -19.07 -6.55 -29.54
CA LEU A 318 -20.10 -7.53 -29.17
C LEU A 318 -21.09 -7.76 -30.30
N LEU A 319 -21.63 -6.71 -30.90
CA LEU A 319 -22.56 -6.84 -32.04
C LEU A 319 -21.94 -7.53 -33.25
N LEU A 320 -20.61 -7.45 -33.40
CA LEU A 320 -19.86 -8.12 -34.45
C LEU A 320 -19.67 -9.63 -34.17
N VAL A 321 -19.37 -10.00 -32.93
CA VAL A 321 -19.03 -11.40 -32.56
C VAL A 321 -20.24 -12.24 -32.15
N LEU A 322 -21.31 -11.61 -31.66
CA LEU A 322 -22.51 -12.29 -31.18
C LEU A 322 -23.17 -13.22 -32.22
N PRO A 323 -23.32 -12.84 -33.51
CA PRO A 323 -23.87 -13.76 -34.51
C PRO A 323 -23.10 -15.07 -34.60
N GLY A 324 -21.77 -15.01 -34.64
CA GLY A 324 -20.91 -16.19 -34.65
C GLY A 324 -21.02 -17.02 -33.37
N TYR A 325 -21.05 -16.36 -32.21
CA TYR A 325 -21.21 -17.02 -30.92
C TYR A 325 -22.56 -17.76 -30.79
N LEU A 326 -23.63 -17.15 -31.27
CA LEU A 326 -24.97 -17.73 -31.25
C LEU A 326 -25.14 -18.85 -32.30
N GLY A 327 -24.22 -18.96 -33.26
CA GLY A 327 -24.25 -19.95 -34.34
C GLY A 327 -25.12 -19.53 -35.54
N ILE A 328 -25.33 -18.22 -35.70
CA ILE A 328 -26.19 -17.59 -36.72
C ILE A 328 -25.43 -16.47 -37.46
N PRO A 329 -24.29 -16.77 -38.11
CA PRO A 329 -23.43 -15.75 -38.71
C PRO A 329 -24.14 -14.88 -39.76
N ASP A 330 -25.18 -15.41 -40.41
CA ASP A 330 -25.97 -14.70 -41.43
C ASP A 330 -26.95 -13.69 -40.84
N GLU A 331 -27.22 -13.74 -39.53
CA GLU A 331 -28.13 -12.83 -38.84
C GLU A 331 -27.37 -11.72 -38.09
N ALA A 332 -26.60 -10.93 -38.83
CA ALA A 332 -25.87 -9.80 -38.26
C ALA A 332 -26.79 -8.77 -37.56
N ALA A 333 -26.22 -8.01 -36.62
CA ALA A 333 -26.92 -6.89 -36.00
C ALA A 333 -27.24 -5.78 -37.02
N LYS A 334 -28.40 -5.14 -36.86
CA LYS A 334 -28.78 -4.01 -37.72
C LYS A 334 -28.05 -2.73 -37.30
N PRO A 335 -27.84 -1.74 -38.20
CA PRO A 335 -27.05 -0.53 -37.92
C PRO A 335 -27.47 0.30 -36.68
N ASP A 336 -28.74 0.25 -36.28
CA ASP A 336 -29.29 0.99 -35.13
C ASP A 336 -29.72 0.09 -33.97
N GLU A 337 -29.25 -1.16 -33.98
CA GLU A 337 -29.60 -2.17 -33.01
C GLU A 337 -28.59 -2.16 -31.85
N ASP A 338 -29.07 -1.99 -30.62
CA ASP A 338 -28.28 -2.26 -29.44
C ASP A 338 -28.28 -3.77 -29.13
N ILE A 339 -27.43 -4.20 -28.18
CA ILE A 339 -27.29 -5.61 -27.81
C ILE A 339 -28.64 -6.20 -27.36
N ALA A 340 -29.43 -5.42 -26.60
CA ALA A 340 -30.70 -5.89 -26.07
C ALA A 340 -31.72 -6.17 -27.17
N ARG A 341 -31.88 -5.23 -28.11
CA ARG A 341 -32.76 -5.37 -29.27
C ARG A 341 -32.30 -6.50 -30.19
N TYR A 342 -30.99 -6.64 -30.38
CA TYR A 342 -30.41 -7.73 -31.16
C TYR A 342 -30.78 -9.10 -30.58
N LEU A 343 -30.54 -9.29 -29.27
CA LEU A 343 -30.85 -10.55 -28.61
C LEU A 343 -32.35 -10.85 -28.59
N ASP A 344 -33.23 -9.87 -28.33
CA ASP A 344 -34.70 -10.07 -28.38
C ASP A 344 -35.17 -10.47 -29.78
N ARG A 345 -34.64 -9.82 -30.83
CA ARG A 345 -34.96 -10.17 -32.21
C ARG A 345 -34.51 -11.60 -32.53
N VAL A 346 -33.26 -11.94 -32.22
CA VAL A 346 -32.73 -13.29 -32.47
C VAL A 346 -33.53 -14.34 -31.72
N GLU A 347 -33.90 -14.08 -30.47
CA GLU A 347 -34.71 -15.02 -29.68
C GLU A 347 -36.07 -15.27 -30.33
N LYS A 348 -36.78 -14.21 -30.74
CA LYS A 348 -38.07 -14.32 -31.43
C LYS A 348 -37.96 -15.06 -32.76
N THR A 349 -37.02 -14.65 -33.62
CA THR A 349 -36.83 -15.27 -34.94
C THR A 349 -36.41 -16.73 -34.82
N SER A 350 -35.56 -17.07 -33.84
CA SER A 350 -35.17 -18.46 -33.56
C SER A 350 -36.36 -19.28 -33.06
N ALA A 351 -37.19 -18.72 -32.19
CA ALA A 351 -38.38 -19.40 -31.69
C ALA A 351 -39.45 -19.62 -32.77
N GLU A 352 -39.62 -18.67 -33.70
CA GLU A 352 -40.49 -18.85 -34.87
C GLU A 352 -40.00 -19.99 -35.76
N LYS A 353 -38.68 -20.13 -35.92
CA LYS A 353 -38.04 -21.24 -36.64
C LYS A 353 -38.02 -22.58 -35.87
N GLY A 354 -38.40 -22.57 -34.60
CA GLY A 354 -38.31 -23.75 -33.72
C GLY A 354 -36.89 -24.07 -33.23
N ASP A 355 -35.94 -23.16 -33.39
CA ASP A 355 -34.55 -23.34 -32.96
C ASP A 355 -34.37 -23.05 -31.47
N ALA A 356 -34.71 -24.05 -30.67
CA ALA A 356 -34.59 -23.96 -29.22
C ALA A 356 -33.14 -23.85 -28.74
N ALA A 357 -32.16 -24.32 -29.53
CA ALA A 357 -30.75 -24.25 -29.17
C ALA A 357 -30.25 -22.81 -29.23
N THR A 358 -30.60 -22.07 -30.27
CA THR A 358 -30.25 -20.65 -30.38
C THR A 358 -30.97 -19.81 -29.31
N CYS A 359 -32.26 -20.07 -29.03
CA CYS A 359 -32.96 -19.41 -27.91
C CYS A 359 -32.25 -19.63 -26.56
N ALA A 360 -31.79 -20.86 -26.29
CA ALA A 360 -31.04 -21.15 -25.06
C ALA A 360 -29.72 -20.36 -25.00
N ARG A 361 -28.97 -20.28 -26.10
CA ARG A 361 -27.72 -19.49 -26.17
C ARG A 361 -27.97 -17.99 -25.97
N VAL A 362 -29.08 -17.45 -26.47
CA VAL A 362 -29.47 -16.06 -26.23
C VAL A 362 -29.68 -15.80 -24.73
N ILE A 363 -30.42 -16.67 -24.04
CA ILE A 363 -30.66 -16.55 -22.60
C ILE A 363 -29.34 -16.70 -21.82
N GLU A 364 -28.45 -17.60 -22.22
CA GLU A 364 -27.11 -17.71 -21.62
C GLU A 364 -26.30 -16.43 -21.76
N THR A 365 -26.40 -15.79 -22.93
CA THR A 365 -25.72 -14.53 -23.19
C THR A 365 -26.27 -13.42 -22.30
N TRP A 366 -27.60 -13.34 -22.12
CA TRP A 366 -28.24 -12.42 -21.17
C TRP A 366 -27.76 -12.62 -19.73
N VAL A 367 -27.71 -13.87 -19.27
CA VAL A 367 -27.22 -14.23 -17.93
C VAL A 367 -25.74 -13.84 -17.75
N ALA A 368 -24.95 -13.92 -18.81
CA ALA A 368 -23.55 -13.53 -18.79
C ALA A 368 -23.35 -12.01 -18.75
N PHE A 369 -24.25 -11.22 -19.37
CA PHE A 369 -24.24 -9.76 -19.29
C PHE A 369 -24.60 -9.24 -17.90
N GLU A 370 -25.57 -9.86 -17.23
CA GLU A 370 -26.10 -9.38 -15.95
C GLU A 370 -26.13 -10.50 -14.89
N PRO A 371 -24.98 -10.99 -14.42
CA PRO A 371 -24.93 -12.16 -13.54
C PRO A 371 -25.61 -11.95 -12.18
N GLY A 372 -25.81 -10.69 -11.76
CA GLY A 372 -26.46 -10.29 -10.50
C GLY A 372 -27.88 -9.74 -10.65
N ALA A 373 -28.45 -9.67 -11.86
CA ALA A 373 -29.82 -9.19 -12.03
C ALA A 373 -30.83 -10.13 -11.36
N ALA A 374 -31.93 -9.56 -10.86
CA ALA A 374 -32.99 -10.30 -10.16
C ALA A 374 -33.57 -11.49 -10.98
N GLY A 375 -33.44 -11.46 -12.31
CA GLY A 375 -33.86 -12.54 -13.22
C GLY A 375 -32.78 -13.58 -13.58
N ALA A 376 -31.51 -13.36 -13.25
CA ALA A 376 -30.42 -14.23 -13.72
C ALA A 376 -30.47 -15.64 -13.11
N SER A 377 -30.83 -15.75 -11.82
CA SER A 377 -30.99 -17.05 -11.13
C SER A 377 -32.16 -17.87 -11.72
N ALA A 378 -33.26 -17.20 -12.01
CA ALA A 378 -34.43 -17.78 -12.69
C ALA A 378 -34.07 -18.29 -14.10
N ALA A 379 -33.38 -17.47 -14.90
CA ALA A 379 -32.92 -17.85 -16.23
C ALA A 379 -31.93 -19.03 -16.23
N ARG A 380 -31.00 -19.09 -15.26
CA ARG A 380 -30.09 -20.25 -15.08
C ARG A 380 -30.88 -21.51 -14.75
N SER A 381 -31.83 -21.42 -13.81
CA SER A 381 -32.67 -22.54 -13.42
C SER A 381 -33.52 -23.06 -14.59
N LEU A 382 -34.08 -22.14 -15.39
CA LEU A 382 -34.79 -22.45 -16.63
C LEU A 382 -33.90 -23.21 -17.62
N LEU A 383 -32.68 -22.72 -17.88
CA LEU A 383 -31.74 -23.35 -18.82
C LEU A 383 -31.31 -24.76 -18.37
N VAL A 384 -31.04 -24.93 -17.08
CA VAL A 384 -30.67 -26.25 -16.51
C VAL A 384 -31.82 -27.24 -16.67
N ALA A 385 -33.04 -26.84 -16.31
CA ALA A 385 -34.22 -27.69 -16.42
C ALA A 385 -34.57 -27.99 -17.88
N PHE A 386 -34.43 -27.01 -18.77
CA PHE A 386 -34.65 -27.19 -20.21
C PHE A 386 -33.70 -28.21 -20.83
N ARG A 387 -32.39 -28.10 -20.56
CA ARG A 387 -31.37 -29.05 -21.04
C ARG A 387 -31.58 -30.46 -20.50
N ALA A 388 -31.96 -30.58 -19.22
CA ALA A 388 -32.33 -31.86 -18.64
C ALA A 388 -33.53 -32.48 -19.37
N GLY A 389 -34.56 -31.68 -19.67
CA GLY A 389 -35.72 -32.10 -20.45
C GLY A 389 -35.35 -32.62 -21.83
N GLN A 390 -34.52 -31.88 -22.57
CA GLN A 390 -34.04 -32.29 -23.89
C GLN A 390 -33.26 -33.62 -23.84
N ALA A 391 -32.35 -33.77 -22.87
CA ALA A 391 -31.57 -34.99 -22.73
C ALA A 391 -32.45 -36.21 -22.39
N GLN A 392 -33.44 -36.03 -21.51
CA GLN A 392 -34.39 -37.09 -21.14
C GLN A 392 -35.33 -37.45 -22.28
N GLU A 393 -35.77 -36.47 -23.07
CA GLU A 393 -36.60 -36.70 -24.25
C GLU A 393 -35.83 -37.52 -25.31
N VAL A 394 -34.56 -37.15 -25.58
CA VAL A 394 -33.66 -37.92 -26.47
C VAL A 394 -33.42 -39.34 -25.95
N ALA A 395 -33.36 -39.52 -24.62
CA ALA A 395 -33.23 -40.83 -23.99
C ALA A 395 -34.52 -41.65 -23.93
N GLY A 396 -35.65 -41.14 -24.48
CA GLY A 396 -36.94 -41.82 -24.45
C GLY A 396 -37.63 -41.82 -23.08
N GLN A 397 -37.18 -41.00 -22.12
CA GLN A 397 -37.70 -40.92 -20.77
C GLN A 397 -38.78 -39.82 -20.65
N ALA A 398 -39.92 -40.02 -21.31
CA ALA A 398 -40.94 -38.99 -21.48
C ALA A 398 -41.51 -38.43 -20.16
N PHE A 399 -41.67 -39.25 -19.11
CA PHE A 399 -42.06 -38.80 -17.77
C PHE A 399 -41.06 -37.79 -17.20
N GLN A 400 -39.77 -38.11 -17.22
CA GLN A 400 -38.75 -37.22 -16.67
C GLN A 400 -38.62 -35.95 -17.50
N ALA A 401 -38.66 -36.09 -18.84
CA ALA A 401 -38.64 -34.96 -19.76
C ALA A 401 -39.79 -33.98 -19.48
N ALA A 402 -41.01 -34.49 -19.29
CA ALA A 402 -42.17 -33.67 -18.94
C ALA A 402 -41.99 -32.94 -17.60
N VAL A 403 -41.44 -33.60 -16.58
CA VAL A 403 -41.13 -32.96 -15.28
C VAL A 403 -40.11 -31.83 -15.46
N SER A 404 -39.01 -32.08 -16.16
CA SER A 404 -37.95 -31.09 -16.39
C SER A 404 -38.43 -29.89 -17.21
N TYR A 405 -39.25 -30.11 -18.24
CA TYR A 405 -39.87 -29.02 -19.00
C TYR A 405 -40.87 -28.20 -18.18
N GLN A 406 -41.69 -28.83 -17.33
CA GLN A 406 -42.57 -28.11 -16.43
C GLN A 406 -41.77 -27.30 -15.39
N ASN A 407 -40.63 -27.81 -14.93
CA ASN A 407 -39.72 -27.07 -14.04
C ASN A 407 -39.10 -25.86 -14.74
N ALA A 408 -38.73 -26.01 -16.02
CA ALA A 408 -38.21 -24.89 -16.82
C ALA A 408 -39.25 -23.77 -16.96
N LEU A 409 -40.52 -24.10 -17.19
CA LEU A 409 -41.62 -23.13 -17.25
C LEU A 409 -41.92 -22.47 -15.90
N ALA A 410 -41.75 -23.20 -14.79
CA ALA A 410 -41.93 -22.64 -13.45
C ALA A 410 -40.78 -21.71 -13.02
N ALA A 411 -39.59 -21.90 -13.59
CA ALA A 411 -38.37 -21.23 -13.16
C ALA A 411 -38.20 -19.80 -13.66
N GLY A 412 -38.87 -19.36 -14.72
CA GLY A 412 -38.64 -18.02 -15.27
C GLY A 412 -39.77 -17.50 -16.16
N PRO A 413 -39.92 -16.16 -16.28
CA PRO A 413 -40.99 -15.55 -17.05
C PRO A 413 -40.83 -15.77 -18.56
N SER A 414 -41.91 -15.45 -19.27
CA SER A 414 -42.19 -15.64 -20.70
C SER A 414 -41.04 -15.24 -21.64
N THR A 415 -40.15 -16.18 -21.91
CA THR A 415 -39.20 -16.14 -23.01
C THR A 415 -39.83 -16.79 -24.25
N ALA A 416 -39.30 -16.52 -25.44
CA ALA A 416 -39.74 -17.22 -26.64
C ALA A 416 -39.44 -18.74 -26.53
N LEU A 417 -38.42 -19.11 -25.74
CA LEU A 417 -38.13 -20.48 -25.36
C LEU A 417 -39.27 -21.16 -24.57
N ALA A 418 -40.00 -20.43 -23.72
CA ALA A 418 -41.15 -20.98 -22.99
C ALA A 418 -42.24 -21.48 -23.96
N GLY A 419 -42.46 -20.77 -25.07
CA GLY A 419 -43.38 -21.20 -26.12
C GLY A 419 -42.95 -22.51 -26.79
N LEU A 420 -41.66 -22.70 -27.02
CA LEU A 420 -41.10 -23.95 -27.56
C LEU A 420 -41.22 -25.10 -26.55
N ILE A 421 -40.95 -24.84 -25.28
CA ILE A 421 -41.12 -25.83 -24.19
C ILE A 421 -42.59 -26.27 -24.11
N GLY A 422 -43.53 -25.33 -24.20
CA GLY A 422 -44.97 -25.64 -24.24
C GLY A 422 -45.36 -26.54 -25.42
N LYS A 423 -44.82 -26.27 -26.62
CA LYS A 423 -45.04 -27.14 -27.79
C LYS A 423 -44.51 -28.55 -27.57
N ARG A 424 -43.31 -28.71 -26.98
CA ARG A 424 -42.73 -30.02 -26.63
C ARG A 424 -43.55 -30.76 -25.59
N LEU A 425 -44.06 -30.08 -24.58
CA LEU A 425 -44.94 -30.69 -23.57
C LEU A 425 -46.25 -31.21 -24.19
N GLU A 426 -46.86 -30.48 -25.11
CA GLU A 426 -48.06 -30.96 -25.82
C GLU A 426 -47.75 -32.14 -26.77
N GLU A 427 -46.54 -32.19 -27.34
CA GLU A 427 -46.07 -33.35 -28.10
C GLU A 427 -45.93 -34.59 -27.21
N ILE A 428 -45.26 -34.47 -26.05
CA ILE A 428 -45.13 -35.55 -25.07
C ILE A 428 -46.50 -36.00 -24.57
N LYS A 429 -47.42 -35.08 -24.31
CA LYS A 429 -48.80 -35.39 -23.89
C LYS A 429 -49.56 -36.19 -24.95
N ARG A 430 -49.30 -35.92 -26.25
CA ARG A 430 -49.91 -36.65 -27.35
C ARG A 430 -49.29 -38.04 -27.53
N SER A 431 -47.96 -38.16 -27.45
CA SER A 431 -47.26 -39.42 -27.70
C SER A 431 -47.21 -40.35 -26.47
N ASN A 432 -47.17 -39.79 -25.26
CA ASN A 432 -47.01 -40.49 -23.97
C ASN A 432 -47.98 -39.94 -22.90
N PRO A 433 -49.31 -40.07 -23.10
CA PRO A 433 -50.32 -39.40 -22.27
C PRO A 433 -50.26 -39.81 -20.78
N GLU A 434 -50.00 -41.08 -20.48
CA GLU A 434 -49.93 -41.58 -19.11
C GLU A 434 -48.71 -41.05 -18.36
N GLU A 435 -47.56 -40.97 -19.03
CA GLU A 435 -46.35 -40.38 -18.46
C GLU A 435 -46.51 -38.88 -18.19
N TYR A 436 -47.15 -38.16 -19.12
CA TYR A 436 -47.47 -36.74 -18.94
C TYR A 436 -48.42 -36.49 -17.76
N LYS A 437 -49.50 -37.29 -17.62
CA LYS A 437 -50.43 -37.19 -16.48
C LYS A 437 -49.71 -37.42 -15.15
N ARG A 438 -48.85 -38.44 -15.08
CA ARG A 438 -48.03 -38.71 -13.90
C ARG A 438 -47.12 -37.52 -13.57
N ALA A 439 -46.41 -36.97 -14.56
CA ALA A 439 -45.56 -35.80 -14.35
C ALA A 439 -46.35 -34.59 -13.81
N SER A 440 -47.55 -34.37 -14.36
CA SER A 440 -48.43 -33.25 -13.97
C SER A 440 -49.00 -33.36 -12.55
N SER A 441 -49.04 -34.56 -11.97
CA SER A 441 -49.48 -34.78 -10.59
C SER A 441 -48.43 -34.43 -9.51
N ILE A 442 -47.17 -34.20 -9.89
CA ILE A 442 -46.11 -33.84 -8.94
C ILE A 442 -46.29 -32.37 -8.52
N PRO A 443 -46.39 -32.01 -7.23
CA PRO A 443 -46.52 -30.61 -6.81
C PRO A 443 -45.28 -29.77 -7.19
N ALA A 444 -45.45 -28.53 -7.65
CA ALA A 444 -44.33 -27.64 -7.99
C ALA A 444 -43.30 -27.45 -6.85
N SER A 445 -43.76 -27.54 -5.59
CA SER A 445 -42.93 -27.38 -4.38
C SER A 445 -41.97 -28.54 -4.09
N THR A 446 -42.21 -29.74 -4.64
CA THR A 446 -41.31 -30.91 -4.48
C THR A 446 -40.27 -31.00 -5.59
N ARG A 447 -40.35 -30.13 -6.61
CA ARG A 447 -39.56 -30.24 -7.85
C ARG A 447 -38.18 -29.55 -7.80
N GLY A 448 -37.86 -28.80 -6.74
CA GLY A 448 -36.59 -28.04 -6.61
C GLY A 448 -35.74 -28.32 -5.37
N LYS A 449 -36.18 -29.19 -4.45
CA LYS A 449 -35.53 -29.35 -3.12
C LYS A 449 -34.38 -30.36 -3.08
N GLY A 450 -34.02 -30.99 -4.19
CA GLY A 450 -33.18 -32.19 -4.20
C GLY A 450 -31.67 -32.02 -4.32
N ARG A 451 -31.09 -30.81 -4.21
CA ARG A 451 -29.65 -30.65 -4.56
C ARG A 451 -28.78 -29.68 -3.75
N ASN A 452 -29.30 -29.00 -2.73
CA ASN A 452 -28.47 -28.07 -1.95
C ASN A 452 -27.98 -28.61 -0.59
N ASP A 453 -28.35 -29.84 -0.21
CA ASP A 453 -27.97 -30.43 1.10
C ASP A 453 -26.86 -31.49 0.98
N ALA A 454 -26.16 -31.56 -0.14
CA ALA A 454 -25.05 -32.48 -0.35
C ALA A 454 -23.94 -31.84 -1.19
N GLU A 455 -23.29 -30.82 -0.64
CA GLU A 455 -21.89 -30.47 -0.88
C GLU A 455 -21.30 -29.77 0.36
#